data_AF-A0AAW6R5H7-F1
#
_entry.id   AF-A0AAW6R5H7-F1
#
_cell.length_a   1.000
_cell.length_b   1.000
_cell.length_c   1.000
_cell.angle_alpha   90.00
_cell.angle_beta   90.00
_cell.angle_gamma   90.00
#
_symmetry.space_group_name_H-M   'P 1'
#
loop_
_entity.id
_entity.type
_entity.pdbx_description
1 polymer ?
#
loop_
_entity_poly.entity_id
_entity_poly.type
_entity_poly.pdbx_seq_one_letter_code
_entity_poly.pdbx_strand_id
1 'polypeptide(L)'
;MSLREYLRPSPHGIPVVTDRVERRGLIAELVIVGVLTFAFSAVSAALALLEAQLAGGIGGTTVALNPSRSDLALIDAARQVLSVLRLFAIAALGVYLLWRSGLGLSRVGLGRWTPRRDVPAGLVLAAVIGIPGLALVAVARAFGLNASLVPSQADTWWEWPVLILIAIGNAAAEEIVVVAYFITRLRQLGVSDAKSLAASAVLRGGYHLYQGFGAGLGNLVMGVVYGRFYQVTARAWPLVIAHGAIDVVAFIGYALLRDHLSWVG
;
A
#
# COMPACT_ATOMS: atom_id res chain seq x y z
N MET A 1 0.36 -15.37 -21.69
CA MET A 1 0.42 -13.90 -21.86
C MET A 1 1.69 -13.59 -22.61
N SER A 2 1.63 -12.74 -23.64
CA SER A 2 2.80 -12.43 -24.47
C SER A 2 3.71 -11.39 -23.80
N LEU A 3 5.02 -11.40 -24.11
CA LEU A 3 5.96 -10.37 -23.65
C LEU A 3 5.52 -8.95 -24.10
N ARG A 4 4.88 -8.84 -25.27
CA ARG A 4 4.35 -7.57 -25.78
C ARG A 4 3.24 -7.01 -24.89
N GLU A 5 2.30 -7.83 -24.47
CA GLU A 5 1.22 -7.40 -23.55
C GLU A 5 1.77 -7.01 -22.18
N TYR A 6 2.87 -7.63 -21.74
CA TYR A 6 3.52 -7.28 -20.48
C TYR A 6 4.16 -5.89 -20.56
N LEU A 7 4.89 -5.62 -21.65
CA LEU A 7 5.59 -4.35 -21.86
C LEU A 7 4.63 -3.20 -22.22
N ARG A 8 3.59 -3.49 -23.00
CA ARG A 8 2.57 -2.53 -23.48
C ARG A 8 1.17 -3.03 -23.13
N PRO A 9 0.73 -2.87 -21.87
CA PRO A 9 -0.59 -3.28 -21.45
C PRO A 9 -1.68 -2.47 -22.15
N SER A 10 -2.86 -3.08 -22.30
CA SER A 10 -4.06 -2.38 -22.76
C SER A 10 -4.57 -1.46 -21.64
N PRO A 11 -5.13 -0.28 -21.97
CA PRO A 11 -5.81 0.56 -20.99
C PRO A 11 -7.17 -0.01 -20.55
N HIS A 12 -7.54 -1.23 -20.97
CA HIS A 12 -8.77 -1.94 -20.57
C HIS A 12 -10.06 -1.16 -20.85
N GLY A 13 -10.06 -0.35 -21.91
CA GLY A 13 -11.20 0.47 -22.30
C GLY A 13 -11.49 1.63 -21.33
N ILE A 14 -10.51 2.07 -20.55
CA ILE A 14 -10.59 3.33 -19.78
C ILE A 14 -10.51 4.49 -20.78
N PRO A 15 -11.58 5.31 -20.95
CA PRO A 15 -11.58 6.41 -21.90
C PRO A 15 -10.73 7.57 -21.39
N VAL A 16 -10.04 8.25 -22.31
CA VAL A 16 -9.39 9.54 -22.03
C VAL A 16 -10.46 10.62 -21.99
N VAL A 17 -10.45 11.43 -20.93
CA VAL A 17 -11.35 12.57 -20.76
C VAL A 17 -10.77 13.77 -21.51
N THR A 18 -11.46 14.18 -22.58
CA THR A 18 -11.06 15.32 -23.42
C THR A 18 -11.77 16.62 -23.04
N ASP A 19 -12.92 16.54 -22.37
CA ASP A 19 -13.62 17.73 -21.88
C ASP A 19 -12.77 18.47 -20.83
N ARG A 20 -12.64 19.78 -20.99
CA ARG A 20 -11.73 20.59 -20.17
C ARG A 20 -12.22 20.73 -18.73
N VAL A 21 -13.54 20.80 -18.52
CA VAL A 21 -14.14 20.98 -17.19
C VAL A 21 -14.01 19.67 -16.41
N GLU A 22 -14.37 18.55 -17.03
CA GLU A 22 -14.26 17.23 -16.42
C GLU A 22 -12.79 16.89 -16.11
N ARG A 23 -11.86 17.22 -17.02
CA ARG A 23 -10.42 17.02 -16.79
C ARG A 23 -9.90 17.83 -15.59
N ARG A 24 -10.34 19.07 -15.41
CA ARG A 24 -10.01 19.88 -14.21
C ARG A 24 -10.62 19.28 -12.95
N GLY A 25 -11.84 18.76 -13.03
CA GLY A 25 -12.50 18.03 -11.96
C GLY A 25 -11.70 16.82 -11.51
N LEU A 26 -11.19 16.01 -12.44
CA LEU A 26 -10.34 14.85 -12.13
C LEU A 26 -9.02 15.24 -11.45
N ILE A 27 -8.40 16.36 -11.87
CA ILE A 27 -7.18 16.86 -11.21
C ILE A 27 -7.49 17.30 -9.78
N ALA A 28 -8.58 18.06 -9.58
CA ALA A 28 -9.01 18.47 -8.24
C ALA A 28 -9.34 17.26 -7.36
N GLU A 29 -10.04 16.26 -7.90
CA GLU A 29 -10.33 15.00 -7.21
C GLU A 29 -9.04 14.28 -6.78
N LEU A 30 -8.07 14.12 -7.69
CA LEU A 30 -6.77 13.51 -7.38
C LEU A 30 -6.01 14.26 -6.29
N VAL A 31 -6.04 15.59 -6.31
CA VAL A 31 -5.40 16.42 -5.28
C VAL A 31 -6.09 16.23 -3.94
N ILE A 32 -7.42 16.31 -3.89
CA ILE A 32 -8.20 16.16 -2.64
C ILE A 32 -8.00 14.77 -2.06
N VAL A 33 -8.18 13.72 -2.87
CA VAL A 33 -7.98 12.34 -2.42
C VAL A 33 -6.54 12.12 -1.98
N GLY A 34 -5.56 12.60 -2.74
CA GLY A 34 -4.15 12.51 -2.39
C GLY A 34 -3.81 13.20 -1.07
N VAL A 35 -4.33 14.41 -0.84
CA VAL A 35 -4.13 15.18 0.40
C VAL A 35 -4.81 14.51 1.59
N LEU A 36 -5.99 13.92 1.42
CA LEU A 36 -6.67 13.18 2.48
C LEU A 36 -6.03 11.82 2.79
N THR A 37 -5.14 11.34 1.92
CA THR A 37 -4.58 9.99 2.00
C THR A 37 -3.05 9.98 1.78
N PHE A 38 -2.59 9.34 0.71
CA PHE A 38 -1.22 8.87 0.55
C PHE A 38 -0.23 9.94 0.06
N ALA A 39 -0.69 10.97 -0.66
CA ALA A 39 0.22 12.03 -1.10
C ALA A 39 0.65 12.90 0.08
N PHE A 40 -0.26 13.19 1.00
CA PHE A 40 0.07 13.86 2.26
C PHE A 40 0.98 12.99 3.13
N SER A 41 0.71 11.68 3.22
CA SER A 41 1.60 10.73 3.91
C SER A 41 3.00 10.69 3.28
N ALA A 42 3.13 10.77 1.95
CA ALA A 42 4.43 10.77 1.27
C ALA A 42 5.26 12.02 1.58
N VAL A 43 4.64 13.20 1.57
CA VAL A 43 5.34 14.44 1.96
C VAL A 43 5.73 14.41 3.43
N SER A 44 4.82 13.99 4.30
CA SER A 44 5.08 13.84 5.74
C SER A 44 6.21 12.84 6.02
N ALA A 45 6.22 11.70 5.31
CA ALA A 45 7.24 10.67 5.44
C ALA A 45 8.63 11.13 4.97
N ALA A 46 8.69 11.91 3.88
CA ALA A 46 9.94 12.50 3.41
C ALA A 46 10.50 13.52 4.41
N LEU A 47 9.64 14.34 5.01
CA LEU A 47 10.04 15.27 6.07
C LEU A 47 10.53 14.54 7.33
N ALA A 48 9.83 13.49 7.76
CA ALA A 48 10.24 12.67 8.91
C ALA A 48 11.60 12.01 8.69
N LEU A 49 11.87 11.51 7.47
CA LEU A 49 13.17 10.96 7.11
C LEU A 49 14.26 12.03 7.14
N LEU A 50 14.00 13.21 6.57
CA LEU A 50 14.95 14.33 6.58
C LEU A 50 15.29 14.74 8.02
N GLU A 51 14.27 14.89 8.87
CA GLU A 51 14.45 15.20 10.29
C GLU A 51 15.32 14.16 11.00
N ALA A 52 15.02 12.86 10.83
CA ALA A 52 15.82 11.79 11.41
C ALA A 52 17.28 11.82 10.93
N GLN A 53 17.52 12.10 9.65
CA GLN A 53 18.87 12.23 9.10
C GLN A 53 19.63 13.42 9.68
N LEU A 54 18.96 14.54 9.94
CA LEU A 54 19.56 15.73 10.57
C LEU A 54 19.81 15.52 12.07
N ALA A 55 19.01 14.69 12.74
CA ALA A 55 19.08 14.42 14.18
C ALA A 55 20.05 13.29 14.59
N GLY A 56 20.77 12.68 13.64
CA GLY A 56 21.74 11.60 13.93
C GLY A 56 21.62 10.35 13.07
N GLY A 57 20.69 10.32 12.12
CA GLY A 57 20.49 9.21 11.19
C GLY A 57 19.29 8.33 11.55
N ILE A 58 18.59 7.84 10.53
CA ILE A 58 17.40 6.99 10.68
C ILE A 58 17.71 5.65 11.39
N GLY A 59 18.94 5.14 11.29
CA GLY A 59 19.36 3.88 11.91
C GLY A 59 19.21 3.83 13.44
N GLY A 60 19.30 4.99 14.10
CA GLY A 60 19.14 5.11 15.55
C GLY A 60 17.69 5.26 16.03
N THR A 61 16.72 5.28 15.13
CA THR A 61 15.30 5.49 15.50
C THR A 61 14.52 4.18 15.54
N THR A 62 13.29 4.25 16.05
CA THR A 62 12.36 3.12 16.10
C THR A 62 11.00 3.53 15.55
N VAL A 63 10.35 2.63 14.81
CA VAL A 63 9.00 2.79 14.27
C VAL A 63 8.16 1.62 14.74
N ALA A 64 7.08 1.91 15.47
CA ALA A 64 6.13 0.89 15.90
C ALA A 64 5.17 0.51 14.78
N LEU A 65 5.05 -0.80 14.55
CA LEU A 65 4.02 -1.40 13.71
C LEU A 65 2.73 -1.45 14.52
N ASN A 66 1.75 -0.62 14.17
CA ASN A 66 0.46 -0.50 14.85
C ASN A 66 0.57 -0.37 16.40
N PRO A 67 1.12 0.75 16.91
CA PRO A 67 1.24 0.96 18.36
C PRO A 67 -0.14 1.07 19.03
N SER A 68 -0.20 0.72 20.32
CA SER A 68 -1.31 1.10 21.19
C SER A 68 -1.44 2.63 21.21
N ARG A 69 -2.68 3.09 21.20
CA ARG A 69 -3.07 4.49 21.24
C ARG A 69 -3.60 4.89 22.60
N SER A 70 -3.78 3.97 23.54
CA SER A 70 -4.25 4.28 24.90
C SER A 70 -3.82 3.21 25.89
N ASP A 71 -3.46 3.62 27.10
CA ASP A 71 -3.18 2.69 28.20
C ASP A 71 -4.46 2.02 28.75
N LEU A 72 -5.64 2.53 28.37
CA LEU A 72 -6.94 1.96 28.73
C LEU A 72 -7.40 1.00 27.63
N ALA A 73 -7.37 -0.31 27.91
CA ALA A 73 -7.62 -1.36 26.92
C ALA A 73 -8.92 -1.17 26.11
N LEU A 74 -10.03 -0.80 26.74
CA LEU A 74 -11.30 -0.58 26.04
C LEU A 74 -11.26 0.64 25.10
N ILE A 75 -10.57 1.71 25.50
CA ILE A 75 -10.40 2.90 24.67
C ILE A 75 -9.45 2.62 23.51
N ASP A 76 -8.40 1.84 23.75
CA ASP A 76 -7.51 1.41 22.67
C ASP A 76 -8.25 0.56 21.63
N ALA A 77 -8.98 -0.47 22.08
CA ALA A 77 -9.79 -1.30 21.20
C ALA A 77 -10.74 -0.47 20.33
N ALA A 78 -11.43 0.51 20.91
CA ALA A 78 -12.30 1.43 20.17
C ALA A 78 -11.51 2.26 19.13
N ARG A 79 -10.33 2.78 19.49
CA ARG A 79 -9.46 3.55 18.56
C ARG A 79 -8.92 2.67 17.42
N GLN A 80 -8.60 1.42 17.69
CA GLN A 80 -8.16 0.47 16.67
C GLN A 80 -9.30 0.12 15.70
N VAL A 81 -10.50 -0.15 16.20
CA VAL A 81 -11.70 -0.38 15.37
C VAL A 81 -12.02 0.85 14.51
N LEU A 82 -11.93 2.06 15.06
CA LEU A 82 -12.08 3.29 14.28
C LEU A 82 -11.00 3.42 13.19
N SER A 83 -9.77 2.97 13.47
CA SER A 83 -8.71 2.92 12.46
C SER A 83 -9.06 1.98 11.32
N VAL A 84 -9.58 0.78 11.63
CA VAL A 84 -10.07 -0.19 10.64
C VAL A 84 -11.17 0.43 9.77
N LEU A 85 -12.18 1.03 10.40
CA LEU A 85 -13.28 1.69 9.70
C LEU A 85 -12.77 2.77 8.74
N ARG A 86 -11.82 3.60 9.20
CA ARG A 86 -11.21 4.65 8.37
C ARG A 86 -10.48 4.08 7.16
N LEU A 87 -9.70 3.01 7.33
CA LEU A 87 -8.97 2.36 6.23
C LEU A 87 -9.93 1.82 5.15
N PHE A 88 -10.99 1.13 5.57
CA PHE A 88 -12.01 0.67 4.63
C PHE A 88 -12.80 1.83 3.99
N ALA A 89 -13.02 2.94 4.70
CA ALA A 89 -13.64 4.13 4.13
C ALA A 89 -12.76 4.78 3.05
N ILE A 90 -11.43 4.81 3.24
CA ILE A 90 -10.48 5.28 2.21
C ILE A 90 -10.55 4.40 0.96
N ALA A 91 -10.52 3.08 1.14
CA ALA A 91 -10.68 2.13 0.05
C ALA A 91 -12.02 2.34 -0.68
N ALA A 92 -13.12 2.40 0.08
CA ALA A 92 -14.47 2.60 -0.44
C ALA A 92 -14.62 3.94 -1.18
N LEU A 93 -13.96 5.01 -0.74
CA LEU A 93 -13.94 6.30 -1.44
C LEU A 93 -13.34 6.15 -2.84
N GLY A 94 -12.20 5.47 -2.97
CA GLY A 94 -11.60 5.19 -4.29
C GLY A 94 -12.53 4.40 -5.20
N VAL A 95 -13.17 3.34 -4.68
CA VAL A 95 -14.18 2.56 -5.43
C VAL A 95 -15.37 3.43 -5.84
N TYR A 96 -15.92 4.19 -4.90
CA TYR A 96 -17.09 5.03 -5.10
C TYR A 96 -16.85 6.07 -6.19
N LEU A 97 -15.69 6.74 -6.19
CA LEU A 97 -15.37 7.75 -7.19
C LEU A 97 -15.24 7.15 -8.60
N LEU A 98 -14.62 5.98 -8.74
CA LEU A 98 -14.56 5.28 -10.03
C LEU A 98 -15.96 4.89 -10.53
N TRP A 99 -16.77 4.30 -9.66
CA TRP A 99 -18.15 3.93 -9.98
C TRP A 99 -19.00 5.15 -10.33
N ARG A 100 -18.88 6.24 -9.56
CA ARG A 100 -19.63 7.49 -9.74
C ARG A 100 -19.28 8.21 -11.03
N SER A 101 -18.07 8.00 -11.57
CA SER A 101 -17.65 8.45 -12.91
C SER A 101 -18.15 7.55 -14.05
N GLY A 102 -19.01 6.56 -13.78
CA GLY A 102 -19.58 5.67 -14.79
C GLY A 102 -18.65 4.54 -15.24
N LEU A 103 -17.52 4.32 -14.56
CA LEU A 103 -16.64 3.19 -14.86
C LEU A 103 -17.21 1.91 -14.23
N GLY A 104 -17.33 0.86 -15.04
CA GLY A 104 -17.65 -0.48 -14.54
C GLY A 104 -16.51 -0.99 -13.65
N LEU A 105 -16.81 -1.37 -12.41
CA LEU A 105 -15.81 -1.80 -11.41
C LEU A 105 -14.96 -2.99 -11.89
N SER A 106 -15.52 -3.87 -12.73
CA SER A 106 -14.76 -4.97 -13.35
C SER A 106 -13.65 -4.50 -14.29
N ARG A 107 -13.82 -3.36 -14.99
CA ARG A 107 -12.80 -2.81 -15.91
C ARG A 107 -11.61 -2.19 -15.18
N VAL A 108 -11.83 -1.75 -13.95
CA VAL A 108 -10.80 -1.17 -13.06
C VAL A 108 -10.31 -2.19 -12.02
N GLY A 109 -10.52 -3.48 -12.29
CA GLY A 109 -10.03 -4.59 -11.48
C GLY A 109 -10.66 -4.79 -10.11
N LEU A 110 -11.78 -4.13 -9.86
CA LEU A 110 -12.65 -4.26 -8.68
C LEU A 110 -13.92 -5.07 -9.00
N GLY A 111 -13.82 -5.97 -9.97
CA GLY A 111 -14.91 -6.88 -10.33
C GLY A 111 -15.18 -7.94 -9.26
N ARG A 112 -16.03 -8.91 -9.57
CA ARG A 112 -16.39 -10.00 -8.64
C ARG A 112 -15.13 -10.72 -8.14
N TRP A 113 -15.03 -10.87 -6.83
CA TRP A 113 -13.99 -11.68 -6.19
C TRP A 113 -14.11 -13.16 -6.59
N THR A 114 -12.98 -13.77 -6.94
CA THR A 114 -12.87 -15.16 -7.39
C THR A 114 -11.78 -15.88 -6.57
N PRO A 115 -12.09 -16.43 -5.39
CA PRO A 115 -11.10 -16.97 -4.46
C PRO A 115 -10.11 -17.94 -5.10
N ARG A 116 -10.61 -18.85 -5.94
CA ARG A 116 -9.81 -19.88 -6.65
C ARG A 116 -8.70 -19.31 -7.55
N ARG A 117 -8.82 -18.06 -7.98
CA ARG A 117 -7.83 -17.38 -8.83
C ARG A 117 -7.08 -16.30 -8.07
N ASP A 118 -7.78 -15.56 -7.20
CA ASP A 118 -7.23 -14.42 -6.49
C ASP A 118 -6.30 -14.80 -5.35
N VAL A 119 -6.66 -15.83 -4.57
CA VAL A 119 -5.86 -16.25 -3.41
C VAL A 119 -4.51 -16.82 -3.85
N PRO A 120 -4.42 -17.79 -4.77
CA PRO A 120 -3.12 -18.32 -5.19
C PRO A 120 -2.23 -17.24 -5.82
N ALA A 121 -2.80 -16.38 -6.67
CA ALA A 121 -2.04 -15.28 -7.27
C ALA A 121 -1.53 -14.28 -6.22
N GLY A 122 -2.36 -13.94 -5.24
CA GLY A 122 -1.97 -13.08 -4.14
C GLY A 122 -0.86 -13.68 -3.27
N LEU A 123 -0.95 -14.97 -2.93
CA LEU A 123 0.09 -15.65 -2.15
C LEU A 123 1.42 -15.74 -2.90
N VAL A 124 1.40 -15.97 -4.21
CA VAL A 124 2.62 -15.94 -5.04
C VAL A 124 3.22 -14.54 -5.06
N LEU A 125 2.41 -13.50 -5.26
CA LEU A 125 2.88 -12.11 -5.22
C LEU A 125 3.45 -11.75 -3.84
N ALA A 126 2.81 -12.20 -2.76
CA ALA A 126 3.29 -12.02 -1.40
C ALA A 126 4.65 -12.67 -1.19
N ALA A 127 4.87 -13.89 -1.68
CA ALA A 127 6.17 -14.56 -1.59
C ALA A 127 7.25 -13.84 -2.43
N VAL A 128 6.92 -13.43 -3.66
CA VAL A 128 7.83 -12.74 -4.58
C VAL A 128 8.30 -11.39 -4.04
N ILE A 129 7.45 -10.68 -3.29
CA ILE A 129 7.79 -9.39 -2.69
C ILE A 129 8.33 -9.55 -1.26
N GLY A 130 7.62 -10.31 -0.43
CA GLY A 130 7.89 -10.44 0.99
C GLY A 130 9.23 -11.12 1.29
N ILE A 131 9.58 -12.21 0.59
CA ILE A 131 10.83 -12.94 0.88
C ILE A 131 12.07 -12.09 0.54
N PRO A 132 12.21 -11.50 -0.66
CA PRO A 132 13.31 -10.57 -0.92
C PRO A 132 13.22 -9.30 -0.06
N GLY A 133 12.00 -8.87 0.30
CA GLY A 133 11.77 -7.74 1.20
C GLY A 133 12.40 -7.91 2.58
N LEU A 134 12.34 -9.12 3.17
CA LEU A 134 13.02 -9.43 4.42
C LEU A 134 14.53 -9.25 4.31
N ALA A 135 15.13 -9.72 3.22
CA ALA A 135 16.55 -9.53 2.95
C ALA A 135 16.91 -8.04 2.80
N LEU A 136 16.09 -7.28 2.08
CA LEU A 136 16.28 -5.84 1.91
C LEU A 136 16.21 -5.10 3.25
N VAL A 137 15.24 -5.44 4.11
CA VAL A 137 15.12 -4.84 5.45
C VAL A 137 16.36 -5.14 6.28
N ALA A 138 16.82 -6.39 6.31
CA ALA A 138 18.01 -6.77 7.08
C ALA A 138 19.28 -6.06 6.60
N VAL A 139 19.49 -5.98 5.28
CA VAL A 139 20.62 -5.25 4.70
C VAL A 139 20.53 -3.75 5.01
N ALA A 140 19.38 -3.13 4.79
CA ALA A 140 19.20 -1.70 5.07
C ALA A 140 19.42 -1.37 6.55
N ARG A 141 19.01 -2.26 7.47
CA ARG A 141 19.26 -2.11 8.90
C ARG A 141 20.75 -2.21 9.24
N ALA A 142 21.46 -3.17 8.66
CA ALA A 142 22.90 -3.32 8.85
C ALA A 142 23.71 -2.08 8.41
N PHE A 143 23.21 -1.35 7.42
CA PHE A 143 23.82 -0.09 6.95
C PHE A 143 23.26 1.18 7.63
N GLY A 144 22.38 1.05 8.63
CA GLY A 144 21.76 2.20 9.30
C GLY A 144 20.81 3.02 8.40
N LEU A 145 20.33 2.42 7.31
CA LEU A 145 19.44 3.05 6.32
C LEU A 145 17.95 2.93 6.67
N ASN A 146 17.61 2.12 7.68
CA ASN A 146 16.25 1.89 8.17
C ASN A 146 16.15 2.05 9.69
N ALA A 147 15.00 2.56 10.13
CA ALA A 147 14.59 2.56 11.54
C ALA A 147 14.35 1.13 12.04
N SER A 148 14.44 0.94 13.35
CA SER A 148 14.12 -0.33 14.01
C SER A 148 12.62 -0.53 14.06
N LEU A 149 12.14 -1.66 13.53
CA LEU A 149 10.71 -1.97 13.59
C LEU A 149 10.37 -2.58 14.95
N VAL A 150 9.46 -1.94 15.68
CA VAL A 150 8.89 -2.48 16.91
C VAL A 150 7.61 -3.22 16.51
N PRO A 151 7.51 -4.54 16.73
CA PRO A 151 6.32 -5.31 16.38
C PRO A 151 5.09 -4.80 17.12
N SER A 152 3.91 -5.08 16.55
CA SER A 152 2.65 -4.91 17.26
C SER A 152 2.62 -5.79 18.49
N GLN A 153 2.20 -5.23 19.63
CA GLN A 153 1.93 -6.01 20.84
C GLN A 153 0.49 -6.52 20.77
N ALA A 154 0.32 -7.82 21.05
CA ALA A 154 -0.98 -8.49 21.06
C ALA A 154 -1.05 -9.40 22.30
N ASP A 155 -1.38 -8.79 23.43
CA ASP A 155 -1.48 -9.43 24.74
C ASP A 155 -2.88 -10.00 25.00
N THR A 156 -3.91 -9.50 24.30
CA THR A 156 -5.30 -9.95 24.44
C THR A 156 -5.82 -10.60 23.17
N TRP A 157 -6.67 -11.62 23.31
CA TRP A 157 -7.20 -12.40 22.18
C TRP A 157 -7.88 -11.56 21.08
N TRP A 158 -8.49 -10.41 21.43
CA TRP A 158 -9.19 -9.55 20.48
C TRP A 158 -8.25 -8.69 19.63
N GLU A 159 -6.99 -8.49 20.05
CA GLU A 159 -6.01 -7.69 19.32
C GLU A 159 -5.60 -8.39 18.02
N TRP A 160 -5.50 -9.73 18.03
CA TRP A 160 -5.19 -10.52 16.83
C TRP A 160 -6.17 -10.32 15.67
N PRO A 161 -7.50 -10.52 15.82
CA PRO A 161 -8.44 -10.26 14.74
C PRO A 161 -8.46 -8.78 14.33
N VAL A 162 -8.23 -7.84 15.27
CA VAL A 162 -8.13 -6.42 14.94
C VAL A 162 -6.89 -6.13 14.09
N LEU A 163 -5.71 -6.67 14.42
CA LEU A 163 -4.50 -6.53 13.62
C LEU A 163 -4.66 -7.10 12.21
N ILE A 164 -5.33 -8.24 12.07
CA ILE A 164 -5.68 -8.82 10.76
C ILE A 164 -6.59 -7.87 9.97
N LEU A 165 -7.61 -7.30 10.62
CA LEU A 165 -8.50 -6.32 9.97
C LEU A 165 -7.78 -5.03 9.59
N ILE A 166 -6.81 -4.56 10.39
CA ILE A 166 -5.95 -3.42 10.08
C ILE A 166 -5.08 -3.73 8.85
N ALA A 167 -4.43 -4.90 8.82
CA ALA A 167 -3.62 -5.34 7.68
C ALA A 167 -4.44 -5.41 6.39
N ILE A 168 -5.64 -6.00 6.44
CA ILE A 168 -6.55 -6.05 5.29
C ILE A 168 -7.02 -4.65 4.91
N GLY A 169 -7.32 -3.79 5.89
CA GLY A 169 -7.73 -2.40 5.67
C GLY A 169 -6.64 -1.57 4.99
N ASN A 170 -5.39 -1.68 5.44
CA ASN A 170 -4.22 -1.03 4.84
C ASN A 170 -4.05 -1.50 3.40
N ALA A 171 -4.00 -2.81 3.19
CA ALA A 171 -3.91 -3.41 1.87
C ALA A 171 -5.05 -2.95 0.94
N ALA A 172 -6.28 -2.90 1.43
CA ALA A 172 -7.41 -2.40 0.65
C ALA A 172 -7.24 -0.91 0.32
N ALA A 173 -6.90 -0.07 1.29
CA ALA A 173 -6.71 1.37 1.09
C ALA A 173 -5.60 1.63 0.07
N GLU A 174 -4.44 0.98 0.23
CA GLU A 174 -3.29 1.19 -0.64
C GLU A 174 -3.51 0.64 -2.05
N GLU A 175 -3.91 -0.62 -2.18
CA GLU A 175 -4.01 -1.22 -3.52
C GLU A 175 -5.21 -0.68 -4.31
N ILE A 176 -6.30 -0.30 -3.64
CA ILE A 176 -7.45 0.30 -4.32
C ILE A 176 -7.17 1.76 -4.66
N VAL A 177 -6.59 2.55 -3.76
CA VAL A 177 -6.37 3.98 -4.02
C VAL A 177 -5.11 4.23 -4.85
N VAL A 178 -3.96 3.71 -4.42
CA VAL A 178 -2.65 4.01 -5.00
C VAL A 178 -2.41 3.27 -6.32
N VAL A 179 -3.00 2.08 -6.50
CA VAL A 179 -2.88 1.30 -7.73
C VAL A 179 -4.13 1.45 -8.59
N ALA A 180 -5.27 0.90 -8.18
CA ALA A 180 -6.44 0.82 -9.06
C ALA A 180 -7.00 2.20 -9.42
N TYR A 181 -7.33 3.03 -8.43
CA TYR A 181 -7.88 4.37 -8.61
C TYR A 181 -6.87 5.32 -9.25
N PHE A 182 -5.68 5.46 -8.68
CA PHE A 182 -4.71 6.46 -9.13
C PHE A 182 -4.24 6.20 -10.57
N ILE A 183 -3.87 4.96 -10.92
CA ILE A 183 -3.48 4.62 -12.30
C ILE A 183 -4.66 4.85 -13.27
N THR A 184 -5.89 4.51 -12.86
CA THR A 184 -7.08 4.73 -13.68
C THR A 184 -7.32 6.21 -13.93
N ARG A 185 -7.24 7.06 -12.90
CA ARG A 185 -7.40 8.51 -13.05
C ARG A 185 -6.29 9.13 -13.91
N LEU A 186 -5.05 8.70 -13.76
CA LEU A 186 -3.95 9.14 -14.62
C LEU A 186 -4.20 8.73 -16.09
N ARG A 187 -4.70 7.53 -16.36
CA ARG A 187 -5.11 7.10 -17.71
C ARG A 187 -6.25 7.96 -18.26
N GLN A 188 -7.27 8.28 -17.46
CA GLN A 188 -8.34 9.20 -17.85
C GLN A 188 -7.81 10.60 -18.18
N LEU A 189 -6.74 11.06 -17.52
CA LEU A 189 -6.05 12.32 -17.81
C LEU A 189 -5.13 12.27 -19.05
N GLY A 190 -5.04 11.11 -19.73
CA GLY A 190 -4.20 10.89 -20.91
C GLY A 190 -2.74 10.54 -20.58
N VAL A 191 -2.41 10.21 -19.33
CA VAL A 191 -1.06 9.82 -18.93
C VAL A 191 -0.80 8.38 -19.39
N SER A 192 0.33 8.19 -20.09
CA SER A 192 0.75 6.88 -20.60
C SER A 192 0.95 5.86 -19.48
N ASP A 193 0.70 4.59 -19.76
CA ASP A 193 0.83 3.49 -18.79
C ASP A 193 2.18 3.45 -18.05
N ALA A 194 3.30 3.68 -18.74
CA ALA A 194 4.61 3.70 -18.09
C ALA A 194 4.74 4.83 -17.05
N LYS A 195 4.24 6.03 -17.37
CA LYS A 195 4.25 7.18 -16.46
C LYS A 195 3.27 6.99 -15.29
N SER A 196 2.09 6.42 -15.55
CA SER A 196 1.12 6.10 -14.49
C SER A 196 1.66 5.06 -13.52
N LEU A 197 2.37 4.04 -14.03
CA LEU A 197 3.07 3.05 -13.21
C LEU A 197 4.17 3.70 -12.37
N ALA A 198 5.03 4.50 -12.98
CA ALA A 198 6.11 5.18 -12.29
C ALA A 198 5.57 6.11 -11.18
N ALA A 199 4.53 6.89 -11.47
CA ALA A 199 3.90 7.77 -10.49
C ALA A 199 3.30 7.00 -9.31
N SER A 200 2.59 5.89 -9.58
CA SER A 200 2.04 5.03 -8.53
C SER A 200 3.13 4.40 -7.67
N ALA A 201 4.21 3.88 -8.28
CA ALA A 201 5.33 3.29 -7.57
C ALA A 201 6.12 4.30 -6.73
N VAL A 202 6.35 5.51 -7.26
CA VAL A 202 7.01 6.60 -6.52
C VAL A 202 6.14 7.08 -5.37
N LEU A 203 4.83 7.23 -5.57
CA LEU A 203 3.90 7.57 -4.49
C LEU A 203 3.99 6.53 -3.38
N ARG A 204 3.95 5.24 -3.73
CA ARG A 204 4.12 4.12 -2.81
C ARG A 204 5.42 4.20 -2.02
N GLY A 205 6.56 4.23 -2.69
CA GLY A 205 7.85 4.37 -2.01
C GLY A 205 7.90 5.60 -1.10
N GLY A 206 7.32 6.72 -1.56
CA GLY A 206 7.29 7.99 -0.85
C GLY A 206 6.62 7.92 0.52
N TYR A 207 5.41 7.35 0.62
CA TYR A 207 4.70 7.26 1.91
C TYR A 207 5.27 6.21 2.87
N HIS A 208 6.32 5.48 2.47
CA HIS A 208 7.08 4.57 3.35
C HIS A 208 8.46 5.10 3.76
N LEU A 209 8.87 6.30 3.30
CA LEU A 209 10.18 6.86 3.65
C LEU A 209 10.39 7.09 5.15
N TYR A 210 9.32 7.21 5.94
CA TYR A 210 9.40 7.38 7.40
C TYR A 210 10.03 6.19 8.12
N GLN A 211 10.06 5.01 7.49
CA GLN A 211 10.75 3.81 7.99
C GLN A 211 12.22 3.75 7.54
N GLY A 212 12.63 4.59 6.58
CA GLY A 212 13.97 4.64 6.03
C GLY A 212 14.05 4.38 4.52
N PHE A 213 15.27 4.47 3.98
CA PHE A 213 15.52 4.35 2.54
C PHE A 213 15.23 2.95 2.01
N GLY A 214 15.55 1.91 2.78
CA GLY A 214 15.28 0.51 2.40
C GLY A 214 13.79 0.23 2.32
N ALA A 215 13.01 0.75 3.28
CA ALA A 215 11.55 0.63 3.27
C ALA A 215 10.93 1.37 2.07
N GLY A 216 11.38 2.59 1.78
CA GLY A 216 10.93 3.33 0.60
C GLY A 216 11.29 2.62 -0.72
N LEU A 217 12.50 2.08 -0.84
CA LEU A 217 12.94 1.34 -2.03
C LEU A 217 12.15 0.04 -2.22
N GLY A 218 11.97 -0.74 -1.15
CA GLY A 218 11.18 -1.97 -1.20
C GLY A 218 9.75 -1.73 -1.66
N ASN A 219 9.13 -0.67 -1.15
CA ASN A 219 7.78 -0.27 -1.52
C ASN A 219 7.69 0.32 -2.94
N LEU A 220 8.73 1.02 -3.42
CA LEU A 220 8.83 1.42 -4.82
C LEU A 220 8.84 0.18 -5.73
N VAL A 221 9.67 -0.83 -5.41
CA VAL A 221 9.73 -2.08 -6.18
C VAL A 221 8.40 -2.81 -6.16
N MET A 222 7.77 -2.94 -4.98
CA MET A 222 6.42 -3.49 -4.84
C MET A 222 5.42 -2.73 -5.71
N GLY A 223 5.45 -1.40 -5.70
CA GLY A 223 4.59 -0.56 -6.54
C GLY A 223 4.80 -0.80 -8.04
N VAL A 224 6.04 -1.01 -8.49
CA VAL A 224 6.32 -1.40 -9.89
C VAL A 224 5.72 -2.77 -10.21
N VAL A 225 5.93 -3.78 -9.36
CA VAL A 225 5.44 -5.14 -9.60
C VAL A 225 3.91 -5.19 -9.57
N TYR A 226 3.29 -4.60 -8.54
CA TYR A 226 1.84 -4.61 -8.34
C TYR A 226 1.13 -3.73 -9.37
N GLY A 227 1.65 -2.54 -9.64
CA GLY A 227 1.12 -1.67 -10.68
C GLY A 227 1.21 -2.32 -12.06
N ARG A 228 2.32 -3.00 -12.39
CA ARG A 228 2.45 -3.73 -13.65
C ARG A 228 1.49 -4.91 -13.73
N PHE A 229 1.37 -5.69 -12.65
CA PHE A 229 0.39 -6.76 -12.54
C PHE A 229 -1.02 -6.23 -12.80
N TYR A 230 -1.42 -5.16 -12.11
CA TYR A 230 -2.71 -4.50 -12.32
C TYR A 230 -2.92 -4.04 -13.76
N GLN A 231 -1.93 -3.36 -14.36
CA GLN A 231 -2.04 -2.87 -15.73
C GLN A 231 -2.26 -3.99 -16.74
N VAL A 232 -1.68 -5.15 -16.49
CA VAL A 232 -1.76 -6.32 -17.35
C VAL A 232 -3.06 -7.09 -17.15
N THR A 233 -3.45 -7.35 -15.91
CA THR A 233 -4.55 -8.27 -15.59
C THR A 233 -5.88 -7.55 -15.38
N ALA A 234 -5.86 -6.24 -15.12
CA ALA A 234 -6.98 -5.48 -14.58
C ALA A 234 -7.58 -6.18 -13.36
N ARG A 235 -6.75 -6.54 -12.36
CA ARG A 235 -7.23 -7.17 -11.11
C ARG A 235 -6.54 -6.58 -9.89
N ALA A 236 -7.32 -6.05 -8.95
CA ALA A 236 -6.83 -5.48 -7.70
C ALA A 236 -6.85 -6.48 -6.54
N TRP A 237 -7.81 -7.42 -6.52
CA TRP A 237 -7.96 -8.38 -5.42
C TRP A 237 -6.70 -9.22 -5.11
N PRO A 238 -5.95 -9.75 -6.09
CA PRO A 238 -4.69 -10.44 -5.79
C PRO A 238 -3.68 -9.54 -5.08
N LEU A 239 -3.65 -8.24 -5.40
CA LEU A 239 -2.77 -7.27 -4.76
C LEU A 239 -3.16 -7.04 -3.30
N VAL A 240 -4.46 -6.85 -3.04
CA VAL A 240 -4.98 -6.69 -1.67
C VAL A 240 -4.67 -7.92 -0.82
N ILE A 241 -4.84 -9.12 -1.37
CA ILE A 241 -4.50 -10.37 -0.68
C ILE A 241 -3.00 -10.46 -0.42
N ALA A 242 -2.19 -10.13 -1.43
CA ALA A 242 -0.74 -10.21 -1.32
C ALA A 242 -0.18 -9.24 -0.27
N HIS A 243 -0.61 -7.98 -0.33
CA HIS A 243 -0.27 -6.95 0.65
C HIS A 243 -0.76 -7.34 2.03
N GLY A 244 -2.04 -7.70 2.18
CA GLY A 244 -2.61 -8.08 3.47
C GLY A 244 -1.88 -9.27 4.09
N ALA A 245 -1.45 -10.25 3.30
CA ALA A 245 -0.64 -11.36 3.78
C ALA A 245 0.74 -10.92 4.28
N ILE A 246 1.41 -10.00 3.56
CA ILE A 246 2.69 -9.42 4.01
C ILE A 246 2.51 -8.68 5.33
N ASP A 247 1.49 -7.82 5.44
CA ASP A 247 1.21 -7.05 6.66
C ASP A 247 0.86 -7.95 7.84
N VAL A 248 0.03 -8.98 7.63
CA VAL A 248 -0.29 -9.97 8.65
C VAL A 248 0.99 -10.66 9.14
N VAL A 249 1.88 -11.09 8.25
CA VAL A 249 3.16 -11.69 8.62
C VAL A 249 4.07 -10.69 9.33
N ALA A 250 4.07 -9.41 8.93
CA ALA A 250 4.86 -8.38 9.60
C ALA A 250 4.35 -8.07 11.02
N PHE A 251 3.03 -7.97 11.22
CA PHE A 251 2.43 -7.65 12.51
C PHE A 251 2.48 -8.84 13.47
N ILE A 252 2.13 -10.04 12.99
CA ILE A 252 1.97 -11.25 13.80
C ILE A 252 3.22 -12.12 13.74
N GLY A 253 3.73 -12.38 12.53
CA GLY A 253 4.86 -13.28 12.32
C GLY A 253 6.13 -12.78 12.98
N TYR A 254 6.42 -11.48 12.95
CA TYR A 254 7.58 -10.94 13.66
C TYR A 254 7.43 -11.04 15.18
N ALA A 255 6.23 -10.80 15.72
CA ALA A 255 5.96 -10.97 17.14
C ALA A 255 6.15 -12.44 17.60
N LEU A 256 5.73 -13.41 16.77
CA LEU A 256 5.85 -14.85 17.07
C LEU A 256 7.25 -15.42 16.84
N LEU A 257 8.04 -14.83 15.92
CA LEU A 257 9.35 -15.34 15.53
C LEU A 257 10.51 -14.48 16.06
N ARG A 258 10.24 -13.46 16.89
CA ARG A 258 11.28 -12.55 17.42
C ARG A 258 12.45 -13.29 18.07
N ASP A 259 12.17 -14.38 18.78
CA ASP A 259 13.18 -15.19 19.48
C ASP A 259 14.04 -16.03 18.50
N HIS A 260 13.60 -16.15 17.24
CA HIS A 260 14.28 -16.84 16.15
C HIS A 260 14.79 -15.89 15.05
N LEU A 261 14.43 -14.61 15.11
CA LEU A 261 14.74 -13.57 14.12
C LEU A 261 15.44 -12.37 14.76
N SER A 262 16.28 -12.58 15.78
CA SER A 262 17.05 -11.51 16.44
C SER A 262 18.00 -10.72 15.51
N TRP A 263 18.17 -11.17 14.26
CA TRP A 263 18.90 -10.47 13.20
C TRP A 263 18.01 -9.51 12.37
N VAL A 264 16.69 -9.58 12.51
CA VAL A 264 15.71 -8.70 11.83
C VAL A 264 15.35 -7.48 12.69
N GLY A 265 15.61 -7.53 14.01
CA GLY A 265 15.51 -6.37 14.90
C GLY A 265 15.97 -6.62 16.33
#